data_AF-A0A968M2L6-F1
#
_entry.id   AF-A0A968M2L6-F1
#
_cell.length_a   1.000
_cell.length_b   1.000
_cell.length_c   1.000
_cell.angle_alpha   90.00
_cell.angle_beta   90.00
_cell.angle_gamma   90.00
#
_symmetry.space_group_name_H-M   'P 1'
#
loop_
_entity.id
_entity.type
_entity.pdbx_description
1 polymer ?
#
loop_
_entity_poly.entity_id
_entity_poly.type
_entity_poly.pdbx_seq_one_letter_code
_entity_poly.pdbx_strand_id
1 'polypeptide(L)'
;MAFAQFGYGNESVCGRSPPWRRWWCLLQIFGVNLLGWLLMGGRVATAAGNWGDYKTQVALTTDFKKFEDGLRMVLACNRGQRETLLRFLEQQRQQGNLDYGWHRSDRARMTCLVFERFGQQVHFVDGADGGYALAAQALKQKRSN
;
A
#
# COMPACT_ATOMS: atom_id res chain seq x y z
N MET A 1 3.59 -6.94 -3.34
CA MET A 1 4.87 -7.22 -2.66
C MET A 1 5.24 -5.96 -1.89
N ALA A 2 4.99 -5.93 -0.59
CA ALA A 2 5.42 -4.82 0.27
C ALA A 2 6.87 -5.10 0.70
N PHE A 3 7.79 -4.25 0.27
CA PHE A 3 9.16 -4.25 0.78
C PHE A 3 9.15 -3.58 2.16
N ALA A 4 9.38 -4.36 3.22
CA ALA A 4 9.73 -3.81 4.52
C ALA A 4 11.13 -3.18 4.43
N GLN A 5 11.20 -1.87 4.56
CA GLN A 5 12.45 -1.12 4.56
C GLN A 5 13.17 -1.41 5.88
N PHE A 6 14.18 -2.29 5.84
CA PHE A 6 15.11 -2.47 6.93
C PHE A 6 15.93 -1.17 7.06
N GLY A 7 15.79 -0.48 8.19
CA GLY A 7 16.67 0.62 8.55
C GLY A 7 18.08 0.11 8.80
N TYR A 8 18.88 0.03 7.73
CA TYR A 8 20.31 0.29 7.77
C TYR A 8 20.52 1.55 6.94
N GLY A 9 21.25 2.52 7.49
CA GLY A 9 21.64 3.73 6.80
C GLY A 9 22.59 3.40 5.65
N ASN A 10 22.03 3.26 4.45
CA ASN A 10 22.77 3.19 3.19
C ASN A 10 21.80 3.46 2.03
N GLU A 11 21.55 4.75 1.79
CA GLU A 11 20.75 5.32 0.69
C GLU A 11 21.35 5.09 -0.70
N SER A 12 21.70 3.86 -1.03
CA SER A 12 22.05 3.48 -2.40
C SER A 12 21.63 2.04 -2.66
N VAL A 13 20.32 1.84 -2.78
CA VAL A 13 19.72 0.67 -3.42
C VAL A 13 20.07 0.70 -4.91
N CYS A 14 21.33 0.40 -5.23
CA CYS A 14 21.90 0.15 -6.55
C CYS A 14 21.71 1.13 -7.72
N GLY A 15 21.08 2.29 -7.49
CA GLY A 15 20.73 3.23 -8.56
C GLY A 15 21.93 3.84 -9.30
N ARG A 16 23.09 3.99 -8.64
CA ARG A 16 24.28 4.71 -9.17
C ARG A 16 25.61 3.93 -9.15
N SER A 17 25.61 2.62 -8.90
CA SER A 17 26.83 1.80 -8.80
C SER A 17 27.31 1.23 -10.16
N PRO A 18 28.62 0.94 -10.33
CA PRO A 18 29.16 0.34 -11.56
C PRO A 18 28.52 -1.04 -11.86
N PRO A 19 28.49 -1.48 -13.14
CA PRO A 19 27.68 -2.61 -13.58
C PRO A 19 27.93 -3.91 -12.79
N TRP A 20 29.17 -4.24 -12.44
CA TRP A 20 29.50 -5.44 -11.66
C TRP A 20 28.92 -5.44 -10.24
N ARG A 21 28.91 -4.28 -9.56
CA ARG A 21 28.26 -4.10 -8.24
C ARG A 21 26.74 -4.17 -8.33
N ARG A 22 26.18 -3.76 -9.46
CA ARG A 22 24.75 -3.92 -9.76
C ARG A 22 24.34 -5.38 -9.87
N TRP A 23 25.10 -6.19 -10.61
CA TRP A 23 24.87 -7.64 -10.70
C TRP A 23 24.95 -8.32 -9.35
N TRP A 24 25.96 -8.01 -8.54
CA TRP A 24 26.07 -8.55 -7.17
C TRP A 24 24.88 -8.18 -6.30
N CYS A 25 24.46 -6.91 -6.34
CA CYS A 25 23.31 -6.44 -5.57
C CYS A 25 21.99 -7.06 -6.06
N LEU A 26 21.79 -7.23 -7.36
CA LEU A 26 20.62 -7.91 -7.91
C LEU A 26 20.58 -9.37 -7.47
N LEU A 27 21.71 -10.07 -7.47
CA LEU A 27 21.83 -11.43 -6.93
C LEU A 27 21.51 -11.48 -5.43
N GLN A 28 21.96 -10.49 -4.65
CA GLN A 28 21.63 -10.38 -3.23
C GLN A 28 20.13 -10.18 -3.00
N ILE A 29 19.50 -9.25 -3.75
CA ILE A 29 18.04 -9.01 -3.68
C ILE A 29 17.28 -10.28 -4.07
N PHE A 30 17.71 -10.96 -5.13
CA PHE A 30 17.10 -12.20 -5.57
C PHE A 30 17.23 -13.30 -4.52
N GLY A 31 18.41 -13.46 -3.91
CA GLY A 31 18.66 -14.45 -2.86
C GLY A 31 17.80 -14.21 -1.61
N VAL A 32 17.69 -12.96 -1.15
CA VAL A 32 16.85 -12.61 0.00
C VAL A 32 15.36 -12.83 -0.31
N ASN A 33 14.91 -12.49 -1.52
CA ASN A 33 13.52 -12.73 -1.94
C ASN A 33 13.21 -14.23 -2.07
N LEU A 34 14.14 -15.02 -2.60
CA LEU A 34 14.02 -16.47 -2.71
C LEU A 34 13.94 -17.11 -1.33
N LEU A 35 14.81 -16.71 -0.42
CA LEU A 35 14.79 -17.17 0.97
C LEU A 35 13.48 -16.79 1.66
N GLY A 36 13.02 -15.54 1.51
CA GLY A 36 11.74 -15.09 2.03
C GLY A 36 10.55 -15.88 1.45
N TRP A 37 10.58 -16.17 0.16
CA TRP A 37 9.57 -16.99 -0.50
C TRP A 37 9.54 -18.43 0.05
N LEU A 38 10.71 -19.05 0.23
CA LEU A 38 10.84 -20.38 0.82
C LEU A 38 10.36 -20.42 2.27
N LEU A 39 10.73 -19.43 3.10
CA LEU A 39 10.34 -19.38 4.51
C LEU A 39 8.84 -19.13 4.71
N MET A 40 8.26 -18.20 3.93
CA MET A 40 6.82 -17.93 3.97
C MET A 40 6.01 -19.09 3.36
N GLY A 41 6.51 -19.70 2.27
CA GLY A 41 5.87 -20.85 1.62
C GLY A 41 5.92 -22.12 2.45
N GLY A 42 7.03 -22.34 3.16
CA GLY A 42 7.23 -23.47 4.07
C GLY A 42 6.60 -23.30 5.45
N ARG A 43 5.90 -22.17 5.72
CA ARG A 43 5.28 -21.86 7.02
C ARG A 43 6.20 -22.12 8.21
N VAL A 44 7.47 -21.74 8.08
CA VAL A 44 8.49 -22.04 9.10
C VAL A 44 8.27 -21.12 10.30
N ALA A 45 8.02 -21.71 11.47
CA ALA A 45 8.06 -21.00 12.73
C ALA A 45 9.51 -20.82 13.18
N THR A 46 9.91 -19.57 13.37
CA THR A 46 11.25 -19.22 13.90
C THR A 46 11.10 -18.64 15.30
N ALA A 47 12.19 -18.55 16.07
CA ALA A 47 12.18 -17.92 17.41
C ALA A 47 11.70 -16.45 17.40
N ALA A 48 11.73 -15.78 16.24
CA ALA A 48 11.23 -14.41 16.07
C ALA A 48 9.74 -14.33 15.70
N GLY A 49 9.09 -15.42 15.30
CA GLY A 49 7.68 -15.45 14.88
C GLY A 49 7.37 -16.45 13.76
N ASN A 50 6.07 -16.61 13.46
CA ASN A 50 5.57 -17.46 12.39
C ASN A 50 5.55 -16.70 11.04
N TRP A 51 6.42 -17.09 10.12
CA TRP A 51 6.51 -16.47 8.79
C TRP A 51 5.30 -16.77 7.90
N GLY A 52 4.55 -17.85 8.19
CA GLY A 52 3.29 -18.15 7.50
C GLY A 52 2.21 -17.10 7.74
N ASP A 53 2.21 -16.47 8.92
CA ASP A 53 1.19 -15.51 9.34
C ASP A 53 1.57 -14.07 9.00
N TYR A 54 2.79 -13.83 8.53
CA TYR A 54 3.32 -12.49 8.27
C TYR A 54 2.45 -11.68 7.31
N LYS A 55 1.98 -12.28 6.21
CA LYS A 55 1.10 -11.61 5.24
C LYS A 55 -0.24 -11.23 5.86
N THR A 56 -0.77 -12.12 6.70
CA THR A 56 -2.04 -11.90 7.41
C THR A 56 -1.88 -10.78 8.43
N GLN A 57 -0.80 -10.76 9.21
CA GLN A 57 -0.54 -9.69 10.17
C GLN A 57 -0.41 -8.33 9.49
N VAL A 58 0.31 -8.23 8.37
CA VAL A 58 0.41 -6.99 7.59
C VAL A 58 -0.97 -6.54 7.11
N ALA A 59 -1.80 -7.46 6.60
CA ALA A 59 -3.15 -7.12 6.17
C ALA A 59 -4.05 -6.66 7.34
N LEU A 60 -3.97 -7.32 8.49
CA LEU A 60 -4.75 -6.99 9.69
C LEU A 60 -4.34 -5.67 10.34
N THR A 61 -3.06 -5.29 10.22
CA THR A 61 -2.51 -4.05 10.76
C THR A 61 -2.53 -2.90 9.75
N THR A 62 -3.09 -3.13 8.56
CA THR A 62 -3.24 -2.11 7.53
C THR A 62 -4.57 -1.40 7.67
N ASP A 63 -4.51 -0.08 7.80
CA ASP A 63 -5.67 0.80 7.77
C ASP A 63 -6.10 1.05 6.32
N PHE A 64 -6.89 0.10 5.78
CA PHE A 64 -7.43 0.17 4.41
C PHE A 64 -8.77 0.92 4.34
N LYS A 65 -9.42 1.20 5.47
CA LYS A 65 -10.75 1.81 5.55
C LYS A 65 -10.84 2.78 6.72
N LYS A 66 -10.81 4.08 6.41
CA LYS A 66 -10.87 5.15 7.39
C LYS A 66 -12.29 5.73 7.46
N PHE A 67 -12.83 5.78 8.66
CA PHE A 67 -14.11 6.41 8.99
C PHE A 67 -13.85 7.56 9.95
N GLU A 68 -13.79 8.77 9.41
CA GLU A 68 -13.81 10.00 10.20
C GLU A 68 -15.16 10.68 9.91
N ASP A 69 -15.16 11.89 9.37
CA ASP A 69 -16.36 12.59 8.88
C ASP A 69 -16.88 12.06 7.53
N GLY A 70 -16.43 10.87 7.13
CA GLY A 70 -16.73 10.26 5.84
C GLY A 70 -15.88 9.01 5.60
N LEU A 71 -16.27 8.24 4.58
CA LEU A 71 -15.55 7.04 4.17
C LEU A 71 -14.37 7.38 3.25
N ARG A 72 -13.15 7.06 3.67
CA ARG A 72 -11.93 7.17 2.85
C ARG A 72 -11.31 5.79 2.66
N MET A 73 -11.06 5.41 1.41
CA MET A 73 -10.48 4.12 1.05
C MET A 73 -9.54 4.26 -0.15
N VAL A 74 -8.51 3.40 -0.19
CA VAL A 74 -7.68 3.18 -1.38
C VAL A 74 -8.05 1.82 -1.95
N LEU A 75 -8.53 1.79 -3.20
CA LEU A 75 -8.99 0.58 -3.85
C LEU A 75 -8.10 0.22 -5.04
N ALA A 76 -7.48 -0.95 -4.97
CA ALA A 76 -6.84 -1.57 -6.12
C ALA A 76 -7.94 -2.13 -7.04
N CYS A 77 -8.15 -1.49 -8.19
CA CYS A 77 -9.19 -1.88 -9.14
C CYS A 77 -8.68 -1.80 -10.59
N ASN A 78 -9.23 -2.65 -11.44
CA ASN A 78 -9.05 -2.54 -12.88
C ASN A 78 -9.96 -1.45 -13.48
N ARG A 79 -9.78 -1.15 -14.78
CA ARG A 79 -10.54 -0.10 -15.46
C ARG A 79 -12.06 -0.31 -15.39
N GLY A 80 -12.54 -1.52 -15.66
CA GLY A 80 -13.97 -1.83 -15.65
C GLY A 80 -14.59 -1.73 -14.25
N GLN A 81 -13.90 -2.26 -13.24
CA GLN A 81 -14.32 -2.14 -11.83
C GLN A 81 -14.43 -0.68 -11.40
N ARG A 82 -13.44 0.15 -11.77
CA ARG A 82 -13.46 1.59 -11.49
C ARG A 82 -14.66 2.27 -12.15
N GLU A 83 -14.89 2.01 -13.43
CA GLU A 83 -16.00 2.62 -14.18
C GLU A 83 -17.37 2.22 -13.63
N THR A 84 -17.53 0.97 -13.19
CA THR A 84 -18.75 0.52 -12.49
C THR A 84 -18.93 1.23 -11.15
N LEU A 85 -17.87 1.34 -10.34
CA LEU A 85 -17.93 2.05 -9.06
C LEU A 85 -18.27 3.53 -9.23
N LEU A 86 -17.62 4.21 -10.19
CA LEU A 86 -17.88 5.63 -10.44
C LEU A 86 -19.30 5.88 -10.94
N ARG A 87 -19.86 4.98 -11.77
CA ARG A 87 -21.27 5.07 -12.20
C ARG A 87 -22.21 4.93 -11.01
N PHE A 88 -21.97 3.97 -10.12
CA PHE A 88 -22.76 3.80 -8.90
C PHE A 88 -22.69 5.04 -8.01
N LEU A 89 -21.49 5.57 -7.74
CA LEU A 89 -21.31 6.76 -6.92
C LEU A 89 -21.98 8.01 -7.52
N GLU A 90 -21.92 8.16 -8.85
CA GLU A 90 -22.60 9.25 -9.54
C GLU A 90 -24.12 9.14 -9.46
N GLN A 91 -24.67 7.93 -9.62
CA GLN A 91 -26.10 7.69 -9.44
C GLN A 91 -26.56 8.05 -8.02
N GLN A 92 -25.83 7.62 -6.99
CA GLN A 92 -26.16 7.96 -5.61
C GLN A 92 -26.05 9.46 -5.33
N ARG A 93 -25.09 10.15 -5.95
CA ARG A 93 -24.98 11.60 -5.85
C ARG A 93 -26.16 12.33 -6.49
N GLN A 94 -26.58 11.91 -7.69
CA GLN A 94 -27.73 12.50 -8.38
C GLN A 94 -29.04 12.33 -7.59
N GLN A 95 -29.14 11.26 -6.80
CA GLN A 95 -30.26 11.03 -5.89
C GLN A 95 -30.15 11.84 -4.58
N GLY A 96 -29.04 12.56 -4.36
CA GLY A 96 -28.80 13.32 -3.13
C GLY A 96 -28.35 12.48 -1.93
N ASN A 97 -28.00 11.20 -2.14
CA ASN A 97 -27.68 10.27 -1.04
C ASN A 97 -26.25 10.45 -0.50
N LEU A 98 -25.32 10.93 -1.33
CA LEU A 98 -23.91 11.13 -0.93
C LEU A 98 -23.21 12.13 -1.85
N ASP A 99 -22.14 12.74 -1.33
CA ASP A 99 -21.12 13.41 -2.13
C ASP A 99 -19.86 12.54 -2.19
N TYR A 100 -19.16 12.54 -3.32
CA TYR A 100 -17.91 11.79 -3.46
C TYR A 100 -16.86 12.53 -4.30
N GLY A 101 -15.60 12.35 -3.90
CA GLY A 101 -14.42 12.69 -4.68
C GLY A 101 -13.57 11.45 -4.92
N TRP A 102 -12.82 11.42 -6.01
CA TRP A 102 -11.95 10.31 -6.34
C TRP A 102 -10.72 10.80 -7.07
N HIS A 103 -9.65 10.03 -6.99
CA HIS A 103 -8.41 10.27 -7.71
C HIS A 103 -7.81 8.94 -8.16
N ARG A 104 -7.26 8.89 -9.37
CA ARG A 104 -6.55 7.72 -9.89
C ARG A 104 -5.07 7.90 -9.63
N SER A 105 -4.50 6.98 -8.86
CA SER A 105 -3.04 6.83 -8.75
C SER A 105 -2.59 5.57 -9.48
N ASP A 106 -1.33 5.55 -9.93
CA ASP A 106 -0.69 4.40 -10.57
C ASP A 106 -0.17 3.38 -9.55
N ARG A 107 0.08 3.83 -8.30
CA ARG A 107 0.70 3.05 -7.23
C ARG A 107 0.08 3.42 -5.88
N ALA A 108 -0.01 2.44 -4.99
CA ALA A 108 -0.33 2.68 -3.59
C ALA A 108 0.96 2.99 -2.81
N ARG A 109 0.90 4.00 -1.94
CA ARG A 109 1.97 4.34 -1.00
C ARG A 109 1.56 3.89 0.40
N MET A 110 2.35 2.97 0.95
CA MET A 110 2.20 2.49 2.31
C MET A 110 3.22 3.21 3.20
N THR A 111 2.75 3.78 4.30
CA THR A 111 3.57 4.39 5.34
C THR A 111 3.42 3.55 6.60
N CYS A 112 4.49 2.89 7.00
CA CYS A 112 4.51 2.00 8.14
C CYS A 112 5.05 2.75 9.36
N LEU A 113 4.31 2.69 10.46
CA LEU A 113 4.81 3.05 11.77
C LEU A 113 5.07 1.76 12.53
N VAL A 114 6.35 1.36 12.59
CA VAL A 114 6.80 0.06 13.08
C VAL A 114 7.46 0.26 14.43
N PHE A 115 6.82 -0.21 15.49
CA PHE A 115 7.45 -0.30 16.81
C PHE A 115 8.15 -1.65 17.01
N GLU A 116 7.53 -2.74 16.53
CA GLU A 116 8.08 -4.10 16.58
C GLU A 116 7.80 -4.89 15.29
N ARG A 117 8.75 -5.72 14.83
CA ARG A 117 8.67 -6.43 13.54
C ARG A 117 7.58 -7.50 13.45
N PHE A 118 7.18 -8.09 14.58
CA PHE A 118 6.14 -9.11 14.69
C PHE A 118 5.04 -8.71 15.69
N GLY A 119 5.03 -7.44 16.10
CA GLY A 119 4.14 -6.90 17.12
C GLY A 119 3.39 -5.67 16.59
N GLN A 120 3.42 -4.58 17.35
CA GLN A 120 2.67 -3.37 17.05
C GLN A 120 3.21 -2.66 15.80
N GLN A 121 2.45 -2.75 14.72
CA GLN A 121 2.66 -2.01 13.48
C GLN A 121 1.34 -1.36 13.09
N VAL A 122 1.42 -0.15 12.56
CA VAL A 122 0.29 0.50 11.90
C VAL A 122 0.72 0.84 10.50
N HIS A 123 0.01 0.31 9.50
CA HIS A 123 0.28 0.62 8.10
C HIS A 123 -0.81 1.55 7.57
N PHE A 124 -0.42 2.77 7.23
CA PHE A 124 -1.30 3.71 6.54
C PHE A 124 -1.15 3.53 5.03
N VAL A 125 -2.27 3.50 4.31
CA VAL A 125 -2.28 3.40 2.84
C VAL A 125 -2.91 4.64 2.23
N ASP A 126 -2.21 5.23 1.25
CA ASP A 126 -2.68 6.32 0.39
C ASP A 126 -2.33 6.03 -1.08
N GLY A 127 -2.88 6.78 -2.04
CA GLY A 127 -2.40 6.83 -3.41
C GLY A 127 -1.09 7.63 -3.52
N ALA A 128 -0.21 7.23 -4.45
CA ALA A 128 0.96 8.02 -4.78
C ALA A 128 0.56 9.37 -5.42
N ASP A 129 1.48 10.34 -5.36
CA ASP A 129 1.41 11.63 -6.06
C ASP A 129 0.19 12.49 -5.70
N GLY A 130 -0.24 12.43 -4.43
CA GLY A 130 -1.25 13.33 -3.87
C GLY A 130 -2.55 12.63 -3.45
N GLY A 131 -2.80 11.39 -3.88
CA GLY A 131 -3.77 10.47 -3.29
C GLY A 131 -5.05 11.10 -2.72
N TYR A 132 -5.24 11.00 -1.40
CA TYR A 132 -6.40 11.56 -0.70
C TYR A 132 -6.55 13.08 -0.83
N ALA A 133 -5.46 13.84 -0.94
CA ALA A 133 -5.53 15.29 -1.08
C ALA A 133 -6.20 15.67 -2.41
N LEU A 134 -5.85 15.01 -3.51
CA LEU A 134 -6.47 15.23 -4.82
C LEU A 134 -7.92 14.74 -4.86
N ALA A 135 -8.22 13.60 -4.22
CA ALA A 135 -9.59 13.12 -4.08
C ALA A 135 -10.46 14.11 -3.28
N ALA A 136 -9.93 14.69 -2.20
CA ALA A 136 -10.62 15.71 -1.40
C ALA A 136 -10.82 17.01 -2.18
N GLN A 137 -9.87 17.41 -3.03
CA GLN A 137 -10.04 18.56 -3.92
C GLN A 137 -11.20 18.33 -4.90
N ALA A 138 -11.27 17.15 -5.52
CA ALA A 138 -12.37 16.78 -6.41
C ALA A 138 -13.73 16.78 -5.69
N LEU A 139 -13.78 16.32 -4.43
CA LEU A 139 -14.98 16.39 -3.60
C LEU A 139 -15.42 17.85 -3.35
N LYS A 140 -14.48 18.72 -2.96
CA LYS A 140 -14.78 20.14 -2.69
C LYS A 140 -15.31 20.86 -3.92
N GLN A 141 -14.67 20.65 -5.08
CA GLN A 141 -15.12 21.23 -6.35
C GLN A 141 -16.56 20.81 -6.70
N LYS A 142 -16.92 19.57 -6.39
CA LYS A 142 -18.27 19.06 -6.61
C LYS A 142 -19.31 19.62 -5.63
N ARG A 143 -18.92 19.98 -4.41
CA ARG A 143 -19.83 20.57 -3.41
C ARG A 143 -19.97 22.08 -3.55
N SER A 144 -18.99 22.75 -4.14
CA SER A 144 -19.02 24.20 -4.38
C SER A 144 -19.82 24.61 -5.63
N ASN A 145 -20.41 23.64 -6.34
CA ASN A 145 -21.13 23.81 -7.60
C ASN A 145 -22.52 23.21 -7.47
#